data_AF-A0A7T5UPQ7-F1
#
_entry.id   AF-A0A7T5UPQ7-F1
#
_cell.length_a   1.000
_cell.length_b   1.000
_cell.length_c   1.000
_cell.angle_alpha   90.00
_cell.angle_beta   90.00
_cell.angle_gamma   90.00
#
_symmetry.space_group_name_H-M   'P 1'
#
loop_
_entity.id
_entity.type
_entity.pdbx_description
1 polymer ?
#
loop_
_entity_poly.entity_id
_entity_poly.type
_entity_poly.pdbx_seq_one_letter_code
_entity_poly.pdbx_strand_id
1 'polypeptide(L)'
;MQNNSNDKAAMDQAALLSYVDDLIRDRKDPHVNDQNKNLVREELLKQINEDINLHLLNLLSKKDQIALDEFLDKNPTDDELNKFFMDKIPNLDVEIAAVLLNFRTAYLLPVTPSADSTGSLQASSGQVQSAQKVEEPVSINPVDMAPPPPPPPAPVPPSPEEKFN
;
A
#
# COMPACT_ATOMS: atom_id res chain seq x y z
N MET A 1 -28.08 -10.92 29.49
CA MET A 1 -26.79 -10.20 29.65
C MET A 1 -26.08 -10.28 28.31
N GLN A 2 -26.32 -9.32 27.41
CA GLN A 2 -25.81 -9.28 26.03
C GLN A 2 -25.61 -7.80 25.67
N ASN A 3 -24.52 -7.19 26.13
CA ASN A 3 -24.10 -5.82 25.74
C ASN A 3 -22.58 -5.68 25.53
N ASN A 4 -21.75 -6.64 25.96
CA ASN A 4 -20.29 -6.46 25.95
C ASN A 4 -19.63 -6.44 24.56
N SER A 5 -20.19 -7.09 23.53
CA SER A 5 -19.53 -7.16 22.21
C SER A 5 -19.56 -5.83 21.45
N ASN A 6 -20.69 -5.11 21.52
CA ASN A 6 -20.85 -3.82 20.83
C ASN A 6 -19.96 -2.73 21.44
N ASP A 7 -19.79 -2.74 22.76
CA ASP A 7 -18.91 -1.78 23.45
C ASP A 7 -17.44 -2.00 23.06
N LYS A 8 -17.01 -3.26 22.92
CA LYS A 8 -15.64 -3.59 22.50
C LYS A 8 -15.36 -3.18 21.06
N ALA A 9 -16.23 -3.54 20.11
CA ALA A 9 -16.05 -3.18 18.70
C ALA A 9 -16.01 -1.65 18.50
N ALA A 10 -16.87 -0.91 19.21
CA ALA A 10 -16.86 0.55 19.19
C ALA A 10 -15.58 1.14 19.81
N MET A 11 -15.07 0.55 20.90
CA MET A 11 -13.79 0.96 21.51
C MET A 11 -12.60 0.67 20.60
N ASP A 12 -12.57 -0.48 19.94
CA ASP A 12 -11.49 -0.87 19.01
C ASP A 12 -11.48 0.04 17.77
N GLN A 13 -12.66 0.40 17.25
CA GLN A 13 -12.78 1.38 16.16
C GLN A 13 -12.34 2.78 16.59
N ALA A 14 -12.72 3.24 17.80
CA ALA A 14 -12.29 4.52 18.34
C ALA A 14 -10.77 4.56 18.56
N ALA A 15 -10.17 3.46 19.03
CA ALA A 15 -8.73 3.33 19.19
C ALA A 15 -8.00 3.43 17.85
N LEU A 16 -8.51 2.77 16.79
CA LEU A 16 -7.93 2.85 15.46
C LEU A 16 -8.02 4.25 14.85
N LEU A 17 -9.15 4.94 15.05
CA LEU A 17 -9.31 6.34 14.65
C LEU A 17 -8.31 7.26 15.36
N SER A 18 -8.16 7.11 16.68
CA SER A 18 -7.17 7.85 17.46
C SER A 18 -5.74 7.57 16.99
N TYR A 19 -5.43 6.31 16.69
CA TYR A 19 -4.13 5.90 16.17
C TYR A 19 -3.80 6.60 14.84
N VAL A 20 -4.76 6.68 13.91
CA VAL A 20 -4.56 7.40 12.64
C VAL A 20 -4.39 8.91 12.86
N ASP A 21 -5.17 9.51 13.76
CA ASP A 21 -4.99 10.92 14.10
C ASP A 21 -3.60 11.20 14.71
N ASP A 22 -3.08 10.28 15.52
CA ASP A 22 -1.72 10.34 16.04
C ASP A 22 -0.67 10.23 14.92
N LEU A 23 -0.87 9.34 13.93
CA LEU A 23 0.03 9.23 12.77
C LEU A 23 0.08 10.53 11.95
N ILE A 24 -1.07 11.12 11.65
CA ILE A 24 -1.15 12.37 10.89
C ILE A 24 -0.45 13.50 11.65
N ARG A 25 -0.69 13.59 12.97
CA ARG A 25 -0.05 14.59 13.83
C ARG A 25 1.47 14.40 13.88
N ASP A 26 1.93 13.17 14.06
CA ASP A 26 3.34 12.84 14.25
C ASP A 26 4.15 13.03 12.95
N ARG A 27 3.56 12.74 11.78
CA ARG A 27 4.20 12.96 10.47
C ARG A 27 4.45 14.43 10.16
N LYS A 28 3.60 15.33 10.66
CA LYS A 28 3.67 16.78 10.40
C LYS A 28 3.75 17.12 8.91
N ASP A 29 2.97 16.40 8.10
CA ASP A 29 2.98 16.57 6.64
C ASP A 29 2.42 17.97 6.26
N PRO A 30 3.20 18.83 5.58
CA PRO A 30 2.78 20.19 5.25
C PRO A 30 1.63 20.23 4.24
N HIS A 31 1.33 19.11 3.58
CA HIS A 31 0.22 19.01 2.64
C HIS A 31 -1.09 18.61 3.31
N VAL A 32 -1.09 18.27 4.60
CA VAL A 32 -2.31 17.95 5.35
C VAL A 32 -2.85 19.20 6.03
N ASN A 33 -4.08 19.58 5.68
CA ASN A 33 -4.81 20.72 6.21
C ASN A 33 -6.24 20.31 6.61
N ASP A 34 -6.99 21.20 7.26
CA ASP A 34 -8.33 20.87 7.75
C ASP A 34 -9.32 20.45 6.65
N GLN A 35 -9.08 20.84 5.39
CA GLN A 35 -9.95 20.48 4.28
C GLN A 35 -9.72 19.04 3.79
N ASN A 36 -8.48 18.53 3.84
CA ASN A 36 -8.13 17.18 3.36
C ASN A 36 -7.81 16.19 4.49
N LYS A 37 -7.74 16.62 5.75
CA LYS A 37 -7.43 15.76 6.90
C LYS A 37 -8.36 14.57 7.01
N ASN A 38 -9.66 14.75 6.76
CA ASN A 38 -10.62 13.64 6.78
C ASN A 38 -10.36 12.65 5.64
N LEU A 39 -10.04 13.12 4.43
CA LEU A 39 -9.69 12.25 3.30
C LEU A 39 -8.42 11.45 3.58
N VAL A 40 -7.40 12.11 4.15
CA VAL A 40 -6.15 11.44 4.55
C VAL A 40 -6.42 10.41 5.65
N ARG A 41 -7.28 10.73 6.62
CA ARG A 41 -7.69 9.78 7.66
C ARG A 41 -8.38 8.55 7.06
N GLU A 42 -9.35 8.76 6.17
CA GLU A 42 -10.08 7.66 5.51
C GLU A 42 -9.14 6.77 4.68
N GLU A 43 -8.22 7.37 3.94
CA GLU A 43 -7.24 6.62 3.14
C GLU A 43 -6.28 5.81 4.03
N LEU A 44 -5.79 6.39 5.13
CA LEU A 44 -4.92 5.67 6.07
C LEU A 44 -5.66 4.52 6.76
N LEU A 45 -6.91 4.73 7.18
CA LEU A 45 -7.73 3.66 7.75
C LEU A 45 -7.91 2.51 6.77
N LYS A 46 -8.19 2.83 5.50
CA LYS A 46 -8.32 1.84 4.44
C LYS A 46 -7.03 1.04 4.28
N GLN A 47 -5.89 1.71 4.16
CA GLN A 47 -4.58 1.06 4.01
C GLN A 47 -4.24 0.17 5.21
N ILE A 48 -4.48 0.64 6.43
CA ILE A 48 -4.27 -0.16 7.65
C ILE A 48 -5.15 -1.40 7.65
N ASN A 49 -6.43 -1.27 7.29
CA ASN A 49 -7.33 -2.43 7.21
C ASN A 49 -6.89 -3.43 6.14
N GLU A 50 -6.44 -2.95 4.98
CA GLU A 50 -5.89 -3.81 3.92
C GLU A 50 -4.63 -4.55 4.40
N ASP A 51 -3.71 -3.85 5.06
CA ASP A 51 -2.47 -4.44 5.60
C ASP A 51 -2.75 -5.48 6.70
N ILE A 52 -3.68 -5.18 7.61
CA ILE A 52 -4.13 -6.15 8.62
C ILE A 52 -4.73 -7.38 7.93
N ASN A 53 -5.68 -7.19 7.01
CA ASN A 53 -6.35 -8.30 6.32
C ASN A 53 -5.35 -9.18 5.55
N LEU A 54 -4.42 -8.55 4.83
CA LEU A 54 -3.38 -9.26 4.10
C LEU A 54 -2.46 -10.04 5.05
N HIS A 55 -2.05 -9.44 6.17
CA HIS A 55 -1.23 -10.11 7.18
C HIS A 55 -1.96 -11.31 7.78
N LEU A 56 -3.22 -11.14 8.19
CA LEU A 56 -4.03 -12.23 8.74
C LEU A 56 -4.21 -13.36 7.72
N LEU A 57 -4.48 -13.05 6.45
CA LEU A 57 -4.60 -14.04 5.40
C LEU A 57 -3.28 -14.83 5.19
N ASN A 58 -2.14 -14.15 5.26
CA ASN A 58 -0.82 -14.76 5.12
C ASN A 58 -0.44 -15.67 6.30
N LEU A 59 -0.98 -15.41 7.50
CA LEU A 59 -0.81 -16.28 8.66
C LEU A 59 -1.66 -17.55 8.58
N LEU A 60 -2.75 -17.53 7.83
CA LEU A 60 -3.58 -18.72 7.62
C LEU A 60 -2.88 -19.73 6.71
N SER A 61 -3.06 -21.02 7.02
CA SER A 61 -2.66 -22.08 6.10
C SER A 61 -3.53 -22.05 4.84
N LYS A 62 -3.05 -22.62 3.72
CA LYS A 62 -3.87 -22.72 2.49
C LYS A 62 -5.22 -23.39 2.72
N LYS A 63 -5.28 -24.37 3.63
CA LYS A 63 -6.53 -25.04 3.98
C LYS A 63 -7.48 -24.10 4.73
N ASP A 64 -6.94 -23.30 5.64
CA ASP A 64 -7.73 -22.35 6.41
C ASP A 64 -8.16 -21.13 5.56
N GLN A 65 -7.37 -20.74 4.55
CA GLN A 65 -7.77 -19.73 3.57
C GLN A 65 -9.00 -20.19 2.76
N ILE A 66 -9.01 -21.43 2.27
CA ILE A 66 -10.19 -22.01 1.59
C ILE A 66 -11.39 -22.07 2.54
N ALA A 67 -11.17 -22.46 3.80
CA ALA A 67 -12.22 -22.49 4.80
C ALA A 67 -12.75 -21.08 5.14
N LEU A 68 -11.89 -20.06 5.09
CA LEU A 68 -12.27 -18.66 5.26
C LEU A 68 -13.14 -18.20 4.08
N ASP A 69 -12.77 -18.50 2.84
CA ASP A 69 -13.58 -18.15 1.66
C ASP A 69 -15.00 -18.76 1.76
N GLU A 70 -15.10 -20.07 2.04
CA GLU A 70 -16.39 -20.75 2.27
C GLU A 70 -17.17 -20.20 3.48
N PHE A 71 -16.45 -19.64 4.45
CA PHE A 71 -17.05 -19.02 5.62
C PHE A 71 -17.60 -17.64 5.30
N LEU A 72 -16.86 -16.83 4.54
CA LEU A 72 -17.27 -15.49 4.08
C LEU A 72 -18.50 -15.55 3.15
N ASP A 73 -18.63 -16.60 2.34
CA ASP A 73 -19.82 -16.85 1.50
C ASP A 73 -21.13 -16.94 2.32
N LYS A 74 -21.03 -17.21 3.62
CA LYS A 74 -22.18 -17.31 4.54
C LYS A 74 -22.53 -15.99 5.20
N ASN A 75 -21.82 -14.90 4.90
CA ASN A 75 -21.95 -13.58 5.53
C ASN A 75 -21.88 -13.68 7.08
N PRO A 76 -20.76 -14.15 7.64
CA PRO A 76 -20.59 -14.29 9.07
C PRO A 76 -20.61 -12.91 9.73
N THR A 77 -21.04 -12.85 10.99
CA THR A 77 -20.93 -11.62 11.78
C THR A 77 -19.48 -11.33 12.16
N ASP A 78 -19.17 -10.07 12.49
CA ASP A 78 -17.82 -9.67 12.90
C ASP A 78 -17.30 -10.48 14.10
N ASP A 79 -18.18 -10.81 15.06
CA ASP A 79 -17.85 -11.67 16.21
C ASP A 79 -17.46 -13.09 15.77
N GLU A 80 -18.17 -13.65 14.79
CA GLU A 80 -17.90 -14.98 14.26
C GLU A 80 -16.62 -15.02 13.42
N LEU A 81 -16.38 -13.97 12.63
CA LEU A 81 -15.15 -13.79 11.87
C LEU A 81 -13.94 -13.60 12.79
N ASN A 82 -14.06 -12.77 13.82
CA ASN A 82 -13.02 -12.61 14.83
C ASN A 82 -12.73 -13.93 15.53
N LYS A 83 -13.77 -14.69 15.92
CA LYS A 83 -13.60 -16.01 16.53
C LYS A 83 -12.90 -17.00 15.60
N PHE A 84 -13.18 -16.96 14.29
CA PHE A 84 -12.47 -17.77 13.30
C PHE A 84 -10.97 -17.46 13.33
N PHE A 85 -10.58 -16.19 13.28
CA PHE A 85 -9.18 -15.80 13.34
C PHE A 85 -8.53 -16.15 14.68
N MET A 86 -9.21 -15.98 15.82
CA MET A 86 -8.68 -16.36 17.14
C MET A 86 -8.43 -17.86 17.28
N ASP A 87 -9.22 -18.71 16.61
CA ASP A 87 -9.02 -20.17 16.61
C ASP A 87 -7.83 -20.60 15.75
N LYS A 88 -7.60 -19.90 14.63
CA LYS A 88 -6.56 -20.26 13.66
C LYS A 88 -5.21 -19.58 13.89
N ILE A 89 -5.22 -18.37 14.42
CA ILE A 89 -4.04 -17.53 14.57
C ILE A 89 -3.72 -17.38 16.05
N PRO A 90 -2.63 -18.00 16.55
CA PRO A 90 -2.21 -17.82 17.93
C PRO A 90 -1.72 -16.37 18.12
N ASN A 91 -2.06 -15.77 19.27
CA ASN A 91 -1.66 -14.40 19.61
C ASN A 91 -2.13 -13.33 18.60
N LEU A 92 -3.34 -13.48 18.05
CA LEU A 92 -3.92 -12.57 17.06
C LEU A 92 -3.71 -11.08 17.39
N ASP A 93 -3.96 -10.67 18.64
CA ASP A 93 -3.81 -9.26 19.07
C ASP A 93 -2.36 -8.76 18.90
N VAL A 94 -1.36 -9.63 19.14
CA VAL A 94 0.07 -9.31 18.99
C VAL A 94 0.43 -9.14 17.51
N GLU A 95 -0.13 -9.98 16.64
CA GLU A 95 0.06 -9.89 15.20
C GLU A 95 -0.53 -8.60 14.63
N ILE A 96 -1.75 -8.24 15.04
CA ILE A 96 -2.37 -6.97 14.65
C ILE A 96 -1.53 -5.78 15.16
N ALA A 97 -1.07 -5.82 16.41
CA ALA A 97 -0.21 -4.78 16.96
C ALA A 97 1.12 -4.65 16.20
N ALA A 98 1.70 -5.77 15.73
CA ALA A 98 2.91 -5.76 14.91
C ALA A 98 2.68 -5.09 13.55
N VAL A 99 1.55 -5.35 12.89
CA VAL A 99 1.17 -4.67 11.64
C VAL A 99 1.03 -3.17 11.86
N LEU A 100 0.33 -2.75 12.91
CA LEU A 100 0.20 -1.33 13.25
C LEU A 100 1.57 -0.68 13.50
N LEU A 101 2.44 -1.33 14.28
CA LEU A 101 3.78 -0.80 14.54
C LEU A 101 4.62 -0.68 13.25
N ASN A 102 4.55 -1.68 12.37
CA ASN A 102 5.25 -1.66 11.09
C ASN A 102 4.70 -0.55 10.18
N PHE A 103 3.38 -0.39 10.11
CA PHE A 103 2.73 0.67 9.36
C PHE A 103 3.17 2.04 9.87
N ARG A 104 3.15 2.27 11.19
CA ARG A 104 3.65 3.52 11.80
C ARG A 104 5.07 3.80 11.39
N THR A 105 5.93 2.78 11.46
CA THR A 105 7.34 2.92 11.14
C THR A 105 7.53 3.28 9.66
N ALA A 106 6.85 2.59 8.75
CA ALA A 106 6.90 2.88 7.32
C ALA A 106 6.34 4.26 6.97
N TYR A 107 5.27 4.68 7.64
CA TYR A 107 4.58 5.95 7.37
C TYR A 107 5.33 7.18 7.92
N LEU A 108 5.99 7.04 9.07
CA LEU A 108 6.67 8.14 9.77
C LEU A 108 8.16 8.25 9.43
N LEU A 109 8.80 7.16 8.98
CA LEU A 109 10.19 7.26 8.56
C LEU A 109 10.29 8.07 7.26
N PRO A 110 11.27 8.98 7.14
CA PRO A 110 11.53 9.61 5.86
C PRO A 110 11.92 8.51 4.87
N VAL A 111 11.24 8.46 3.72
CA VAL A 111 11.78 7.81 2.54
C VAL A 111 13.05 8.58 2.18
N THR A 112 14.18 8.17 2.74
CA THR A 112 15.46 8.42 2.08
C THR A 112 15.27 7.83 0.69
N PRO A 113 15.37 8.61 -0.40
CA PRO A 113 15.46 8.00 -1.71
C PRO A 113 16.65 7.05 -1.64
N SER A 114 16.36 5.75 -1.67
CA SER A 114 17.38 4.72 -1.72
C SER A 114 18.20 5.00 -2.96
N ALA A 115 19.39 5.55 -2.78
CA ALA A 115 20.41 5.50 -3.81
C ALA A 115 20.56 4.03 -4.18
N ASP A 116 20.43 3.78 -5.47
CA ASP A 116 20.42 2.49 -6.13
C ASP A 116 21.24 1.39 -5.45
N SER A 117 20.58 0.24 -5.31
CA SER A 117 21.09 -1.07 -5.74
C SER A 117 22.41 -1.01 -6.53
N THR A 118 23.54 -0.94 -5.85
CA THR A 118 24.82 -1.37 -6.37
C THR A 118 25.52 -2.16 -5.28
N GLY A 119 25.28 -3.47 -5.31
CA GLY A 119 26.13 -4.40 -4.58
C GLY A 119 27.57 -4.23 -5.04
N SER A 120 28.50 -4.17 -4.10
CA SER A 120 29.75 -4.93 -4.14
C SER A 120 30.48 -4.75 -2.81
N LEU A 121 30.55 -5.85 -2.06
CA LEU A 121 31.61 -6.10 -1.11
C LEU A 121 32.94 -6.01 -1.88
N GLN A 122 33.77 -5.00 -1.62
CA GLN A 122 35.20 -5.16 -1.86
C GLN A 122 36.05 -4.27 -0.95
N ALA A 123 37.03 -4.94 -0.36
CA ALA A 123 37.96 -4.47 0.62
C ALA A 123 39.06 -3.56 0.04
N SER A 124 39.72 -2.86 0.96
CA SER A 124 41.15 -2.55 0.97
C SER A 124 41.75 -1.59 -0.07
N SER A 125 42.44 -0.60 0.51
CA SER A 125 43.75 -0.08 0.11
C SER A 125 43.86 0.86 -1.10
N GLY A 126 44.25 2.11 -0.79
CA GLY A 126 45.51 2.64 -1.32
C GLY A 126 45.47 3.47 -2.61
N GLN A 127 45.96 4.71 -2.45
CA GLN A 127 46.89 5.40 -3.35
C GLN A 127 46.42 6.05 -4.69
N VAL A 128 46.46 7.39 -4.64
CA VAL A 128 47.16 8.37 -5.50
C VAL A 128 46.96 8.45 -7.03
N GLN A 129 46.56 9.67 -7.44
CA GLN A 129 47.17 10.57 -8.44
C GLN A 129 46.95 10.40 -9.97
N SER A 130 46.57 11.55 -10.57
CA SER A 130 47.07 12.16 -11.84
C SER A 130 46.26 12.06 -13.15
N ALA A 131 45.57 13.17 -13.45
CA ALA A 131 45.64 14.05 -14.64
C ALA A 131 45.71 13.51 -16.10
N GLN A 132 44.81 14.02 -16.96
CA GLN A 132 45.05 14.72 -18.26
C GLN A 132 43.70 14.81 -19.04
N LYS A 133 43.16 15.98 -19.41
CA LYS A 133 43.56 17.00 -20.41
C LYS A 133 42.75 16.85 -21.73
N VAL A 134 41.80 17.79 -21.91
CA VAL A 134 41.33 18.48 -23.15
C VAL A 134 40.84 17.64 -24.33
N GLU A 135 39.58 17.88 -24.74
CA GLU A 135 39.19 18.23 -26.14
C GLU A 135 37.69 18.61 -26.21
N GLU A 136 37.40 19.88 -26.50
CA GLU A 136 36.16 20.35 -27.18
C GLU A 136 36.23 19.89 -28.66
N PRO A 137 35.12 19.59 -29.38
CA PRO A 137 34.30 20.68 -29.95
C PRO A 137 32.82 20.36 -30.34
N VAL A 138 32.14 21.43 -30.77
CA VAL A 138 30.97 21.51 -31.68
C VAL A 138 29.57 21.72 -31.06
N SER A 139 29.17 22.99 -31.20
CA SER A 139 27.83 23.55 -31.19
C SER A 139 26.93 22.99 -32.29
N ILE A 140 25.71 22.55 -31.91
CA ILE A 140 24.49 22.61 -32.73
C ILE A 140 23.25 22.56 -31.81
N ASN A 141 22.50 23.65 -31.71
CA ASN A 141 21.11 23.61 -31.28
C ASN A 141 20.25 23.03 -32.41
N PRO A 142 19.24 22.20 -32.11
CA PRO A 142 17.91 22.55 -32.61
C PRO A 142 16.72 22.19 -31.69
N VAL A 143 15.85 23.19 -31.53
CA VAL A 143 14.38 23.15 -31.70
C VAL A 143 13.55 22.07 -30.99
N ASP A 144 12.71 22.57 -30.07
CA ASP A 144 11.33 22.18 -29.75
C ASP A 144 10.72 21.06 -30.65
N MET A 145 10.54 19.86 -30.08
CA MET A 145 9.72 18.80 -30.68
C MET A 145 8.67 18.35 -29.67
N ALA A 146 7.45 18.84 -29.89
CA ALA A 146 6.22 18.32 -29.33
C ALA A 146 6.09 16.80 -29.58
N PRO A 147 5.41 16.05 -28.69
CA PRO A 147 5.21 14.61 -28.86
C PRO A 147 4.35 14.30 -30.11
N PRO A 148 4.57 13.14 -30.75
CA PRO A 148 3.82 12.75 -31.95
C PRO A 148 2.33 12.50 -31.66
N PRO A 149 1.43 12.74 -32.63
CA PRO A 149 0.00 12.47 -32.47
C PRO A 149 -0.29 10.95 -32.38
N PRO A 150 -1.40 10.55 -31.72
CA PRO A 150 -1.78 9.14 -31.60
C PRO A 150 -2.24 8.54 -32.93
N PRO A 151 -2.14 7.20 -33.11
CA PRO A 151 -2.58 6.52 -34.32
C PRO A 151 -4.12 6.52 -34.48
N PRO A 152 -4.64 6.44 -35.71
CA PRO A 152 -6.09 6.40 -35.96
C PRO A 152 -6.74 5.08 -35.49
N PRO A 153 -8.05 5.09 -35.14
CA PRO A 153 -8.78 3.89 -34.75
C PRO A 153 -8.95 2.91 -35.93
N ALA A 154 -8.95 1.61 -35.61
CA ALA A 154 -9.13 0.53 -36.57
C ALA A 154 -10.52 0.55 -37.24
N PRO A 155 -10.66 0.10 -38.50
CA PRO A 155 -11.94 0.04 -39.20
C PRO A 155 -12.90 -0.97 -38.56
N VAL A 156 -14.15 -0.56 -38.36
CA VAL A 156 -15.25 -1.38 -37.85
C VAL A 156 -15.64 -2.41 -38.92
N PRO A 157 -15.83 -3.70 -38.59
CA PRO A 157 -16.33 -4.69 -39.54
C PRO A 157 -17.80 -4.40 -39.92
N PRO A 158 -18.23 -4.68 -41.18
CA PRO A 158 -19.60 -4.45 -41.61
C PRO A 158 -20.58 -5.38 -40.89
N SER A 159 -21.71 -4.81 -40.43
CA SER A 159 -22.84 -5.54 -39.88
C SER A 159 -23.41 -6.53 -40.90
N PRO A 160 -23.77 -7.77 -40.50
CA PRO A 160 -24.46 -8.70 -41.38
C PRO A 160 -25.89 -8.23 -41.66
N GLU A 161 -26.22 -8.10 -42.94
CA GLU A 161 -27.56 -7.87 -43.48
C GLU A 161 -28.60 -8.82 -42.84
N GLU A 162 -29.59 -8.23 -42.17
CA GLU A 162 -30.87 -8.88 -41.89
C GLU A 162 -31.56 -9.21 -43.22
N LYS A 163 -31.52 -10.49 -43.60
CA LYS A 163 -32.48 -11.04 -44.56
C LYS A 163 -33.85 -11.08 -43.88
N PHE A 164 -34.69 -10.11 -44.22
CA PHE A 164 -36.14 -10.22 -43.99
C PHE A 164 -36.75 -11.23 -44.96
N ASN A 165 -37.73 -11.97 -44.42
CA ASN A 165 -38.58 -12.98 -45.06
C ASN A 165 -39.26 -12.51 -46.36
#